data_AF-A0A9D7C2C8-F1
#
_entry.id   AF-A0A9D7C2C8-F1
#
_cell.length_a   1.000
_cell.length_b   1.000
_cell.length_c   1.000
_cell.angle_alpha   90.00
_cell.angle_beta   90.00
_cell.angle_gamma   90.00
#
_symmetry.space_group_name_H-M   'P 1'
#
loop_
_entity.id
_entity.type
_entity.pdbx_description
1 polymer ?
#
loop_
_entity_poly.entity_id
_entity_poly.type
_entity_poly.pdbx_seq_one_letter_code
_entity_poly.pdbx_strand_id
1 'polypeptide(L)'
;MSDFARVLENGESKSWMDRAVERKQRINELLWNENRGLYLDYDMKNERPSEVTSLATFQPLWTGCASVGTGETRERAFKKYEFAYGVVPCEAASHDFIYQWDYPNTWPPHTLMVAEALSRYNYKKDADRIRSKFVNTVHAVFQSTGTLWEKYNAVEGNVKVKEEYKTPPMIGWMAGIYAYMRIVTRRG
;
A
#
# COMPACT_ATOMS: atom_id res chain seq x y z
N MET A 1 -13.62 12.67 9.67
CA MET A 1 -14.73 13.66 9.68
C MET A 1 -15.63 13.51 10.90
N SER A 2 -16.20 12.32 11.18
CA SER A 2 -17.01 12.11 12.39
C SER A 2 -16.30 12.52 13.69
N ASP A 3 -15.01 12.15 13.86
CA ASP A 3 -14.23 12.58 15.03
C ASP A 3 -14.07 14.09 15.15
N PHE A 4 -13.77 14.78 14.04
CA PHE A 4 -13.70 16.25 14.03
C PHE A 4 -15.05 16.87 14.34
N ALA A 5 -16.13 16.36 13.76
CA ALA A 5 -17.50 16.83 14.03
C ALA A 5 -17.89 16.67 15.51
N ARG A 6 -17.39 15.62 16.18
CA ARG A 6 -17.55 15.43 17.62
C ARG A 6 -16.74 16.44 18.42
N VAL A 7 -15.47 16.67 18.07
CA VAL A 7 -14.58 17.62 18.77
C VAL A 7 -15.04 19.08 18.60
N LEU A 8 -15.53 19.42 17.41
CA LEU A 8 -16.03 20.74 17.07
C LEU A 8 -17.51 20.93 17.42
N GLU A 9 -18.16 19.90 17.94
CA GLU A 9 -19.57 19.91 18.36
C GLU A 9 -20.56 20.42 17.30
N ASN A 10 -20.27 20.19 16.01
CA ASN A 10 -21.04 20.77 14.91
C ASN A 10 -22.29 19.94 14.50
N GLY A 11 -22.61 18.88 15.25
CA GLY A 11 -23.79 18.04 15.02
C GLY A 11 -23.70 17.04 13.85
N GLU A 12 -22.63 17.04 13.05
CA GLU A 12 -22.55 16.21 11.84
C GLU A 12 -22.00 14.80 12.08
N SER A 13 -21.55 14.49 13.31
CA SER A 13 -20.82 13.27 13.61
C SER A 13 -21.56 11.99 13.20
N LYS A 14 -22.88 11.93 13.46
CA LYS A 14 -23.73 10.80 13.10
C LYS A 14 -23.80 10.60 11.58
N SER A 15 -24.06 11.67 10.82
CA SER A 15 -24.12 11.63 9.34
C SER A 15 -22.82 11.11 8.73
N TRP A 16 -21.68 11.55 9.25
CA TRP A 16 -20.37 11.05 8.82
C TRP A 16 -20.15 9.57 9.16
N MET A 17 -20.67 9.10 10.30
CA MET A 17 -20.59 7.69 10.67
C MET A 17 -21.49 6.82 9.80
N ASP A 18 -22.73 7.26 9.54
CA ASP A 18 -23.69 6.54 8.69
C ASP A 18 -23.09 6.35 7.27
N ARG A 19 -22.51 7.41 6.69
CA ARG A 19 -21.78 7.34 5.41
C ARG A 19 -20.58 6.39 5.44
N ALA A 20 -19.87 6.31 6.57
CA ALA A 20 -18.74 5.40 6.70
C ALA A 20 -19.19 3.94 6.75
N VAL A 21 -20.29 3.65 7.46
CA VAL A 21 -20.92 2.32 7.51
C VAL A 21 -21.39 1.89 6.12
N GLU A 22 -22.12 2.76 5.42
CA GLU A 22 -22.58 2.48 4.05
C GLU A 22 -21.40 2.23 3.10
N ARG A 23 -20.37 3.09 3.13
CA ARG A 23 -19.19 2.90 2.29
C ARG A 23 -18.46 1.59 2.60
N LYS A 24 -18.34 1.23 3.88
CA LYS A 24 -17.74 -0.03 4.29
C LYS A 24 -18.52 -1.22 3.72
N GLN A 25 -19.85 -1.20 3.80
CA GLN A 25 -20.69 -2.23 3.21
C GLN A 25 -20.45 -2.34 1.70
N ARG A 26 -20.50 -1.22 0.96
CA ARG A 26 -20.27 -1.18 -0.49
C ARG A 26 -18.88 -1.69 -0.90
N ILE A 27 -17.84 -1.38 -0.13
CA ILE A 27 -16.48 -1.89 -0.38
C ILE A 27 -16.46 -3.43 -0.31
N ASN A 28 -17.11 -4.02 0.70
CA ASN A 28 -17.14 -5.47 0.85
C ASN A 28 -18.07 -6.16 -0.16
N GLU A 29 -19.12 -5.47 -0.63
CA GLU A 29 -20.03 -6.00 -1.65
C GLU A 29 -19.44 -5.95 -3.07
N LEU A 30 -18.83 -4.82 -3.44
CA LEU A 30 -18.45 -4.55 -4.83
C LEU A 30 -16.99 -4.91 -5.13
N LEU A 31 -16.10 -4.74 -4.15
CA LEU A 31 -14.66 -4.84 -4.41
C LEU A 31 -14.09 -6.19 -3.98
N TRP A 32 -14.69 -6.86 -2.99
CA TRP A 32 -14.20 -8.17 -2.56
C TRP A 32 -14.50 -9.24 -3.62
N ASN A 33 -13.44 -9.92 -4.10
CA ASN A 33 -13.57 -11.04 -5.01
C ASN A 33 -13.10 -12.33 -4.33
N GLU A 34 -14.05 -13.19 -3.98
CA GLU A 34 -13.80 -14.45 -3.25
C GLU A 34 -12.88 -15.40 -4.03
N ASN A 35 -13.12 -15.57 -5.33
CA ASN A 35 -12.33 -16.48 -6.17
C ASN A 35 -10.86 -16.04 -6.30
N ARG A 36 -10.62 -14.73 -6.35
CA ARG A 36 -9.27 -14.16 -6.43
C ARG A 36 -8.63 -13.99 -5.05
N GLY A 37 -9.44 -13.94 -3.99
CA GLY A 37 -9.00 -13.66 -2.63
C GLY A 37 -8.40 -12.26 -2.47
N LEU A 38 -8.92 -11.28 -3.22
CA LEU A 38 -8.40 -9.91 -3.28
C LEU A 38 -9.55 -8.91 -3.35
N TYR A 39 -9.31 -7.69 -2.87
CA TYR A 39 -10.13 -6.52 -3.20
C TYR A 39 -9.66 -5.96 -4.54
N LEU A 40 -10.58 -5.87 -5.50
CA LEU A 40 -10.35 -5.44 -6.87
C LEU A 40 -11.12 -4.15 -7.15
N ASP A 41 -10.60 -3.31 -8.04
CA ASP A 41 -11.37 -2.19 -8.56
C ASP A 41 -12.63 -2.72 -9.27
N TYR A 42 -13.71 -1.95 -9.23
CA TYR A 42 -14.96 -2.31 -9.90
C TYR A 42 -15.16 -1.44 -11.14
N ASP A 43 -15.27 -2.09 -12.30
CA ASP A 43 -15.60 -1.45 -13.55
C ASP A 43 -17.11 -1.14 -13.57
N MET A 44 -17.47 0.09 -13.24
CA MET A 44 -18.86 0.54 -13.19
C MET A 44 -19.54 0.52 -14.56
N LYS A 45 -18.78 0.59 -15.67
CA LYS A 45 -19.36 0.62 -17.03
C LYS A 45 -19.76 -0.78 -17.49
N ASN A 46 -18.90 -1.76 -17.19
CA ASN A 46 -19.11 -3.15 -17.60
C ASN A 46 -19.65 -4.02 -16.44
N GLU A 47 -19.92 -3.42 -15.28
CA GLU A 47 -20.47 -4.04 -14.08
C GLU A 47 -19.72 -5.31 -13.65
N ARG A 48 -18.38 -5.24 -13.64
CA ARG A 48 -17.53 -6.38 -13.33
C ARG A 48 -16.28 -5.99 -12.54
N PRO A 49 -15.68 -6.92 -11.77
CA PRO A 49 -14.38 -6.69 -11.17
C PRO A 49 -13.30 -6.47 -12.23
N SER A 50 -12.33 -5.62 -11.91
CA SER A 50 -11.15 -5.38 -12.74
C SER A 50 -10.33 -6.67 -12.90
N GLU A 51 -9.79 -6.87 -14.10
CA GLU A 51 -8.84 -7.95 -14.37
C GLU A 51 -7.44 -7.65 -13.82
N VAL A 52 -7.14 -6.36 -13.63
CA VAL A 52 -5.88 -5.88 -13.06
C VAL A 52 -5.91 -6.06 -11.54
N THR A 53 -4.85 -6.65 -11.01
CA THR A 53 -4.66 -6.80 -9.56
C THR A 53 -3.46 -6.00 -9.09
N SER A 54 -3.58 -5.37 -7.93
CA SER A 54 -2.55 -4.50 -7.39
C SER A 54 -2.51 -4.52 -5.86
N LEU A 55 -1.52 -3.84 -5.28
CA LEU A 55 -1.44 -3.55 -3.85
C LEU A 55 -2.59 -2.68 -3.34
N ALA A 56 -3.41 -2.09 -4.22
CA ALA A 56 -4.62 -1.38 -3.80
C ALA A 56 -5.58 -2.30 -3.02
N THR A 57 -5.46 -3.63 -3.17
CA THR A 57 -6.15 -4.61 -2.34
C THR A 57 -5.94 -4.40 -0.84
N PHE A 58 -4.85 -3.76 -0.42
CA PHE A 58 -4.59 -3.44 0.98
C PHE A 58 -5.27 -2.15 1.46
N GLN A 59 -5.86 -1.31 0.60
CA GLN A 59 -6.53 -0.08 1.03
C GLN A 59 -7.72 -0.34 1.97
N PRO A 60 -8.62 -1.31 1.69
CA PRO A 60 -9.67 -1.66 2.63
C PRO A 60 -9.12 -2.15 3.97
N LEU A 61 -8.00 -2.88 3.97
CA LEU A 61 -7.34 -3.31 5.20
C LEU A 61 -6.70 -2.11 5.93
N TRP A 62 -5.99 -1.23 5.23
CA TRP A 62 -5.34 -0.06 5.85
C TRP A 62 -6.36 0.86 6.53
N THR A 63 -7.50 1.09 5.88
CA THR A 63 -8.58 1.94 6.40
C THR A 63 -9.48 1.25 7.43
N GLY A 64 -9.40 -0.07 7.60
CA GLY A 64 -10.30 -0.85 8.46
C GLY A 64 -11.68 -1.12 7.87
N CYS A 65 -11.84 -0.89 6.57
CA CYS A 65 -13.07 -1.19 5.84
C CYS A 65 -13.20 -2.66 5.46
N ALA A 66 -12.10 -3.42 5.39
CA ALA A 66 -12.18 -4.86 5.12
C ALA A 66 -12.91 -5.58 6.27
N SER A 67 -13.96 -6.31 5.95
CA SER A 67 -14.73 -7.12 6.91
C SER A 67 -14.49 -8.61 6.71
N VAL A 68 -14.03 -8.99 5.51
CA VAL A 68 -13.77 -10.37 5.09
C VAL A 68 -12.44 -10.45 4.35
N GLY A 69 -11.93 -11.67 4.17
CA GLY A 69 -10.88 -11.92 3.18
C GLY A 69 -9.49 -11.41 3.55
N THR A 70 -9.25 -11.03 4.81
CA THR A 70 -8.01 -10.35 5.21
C THR A 70 -6.81 -11.28 5.19
N GLY A 71 -7.00 -12.55 5.55
CA GLY A 71 -5.96 -13.58 5.51
C GLY A 71 -5.65 -14.01 4.07
N GLU A 72 -6.69 -14.19 3.27
CA GLU A 72 -6.63 -14.51 1.86
C GLU A 72 -5.92 -13.39 1.08
N THR A 73 -6.32 -12.13 1.32
CA THR A 73 -5.68 -10.95 0.73
C THR A 73 -4.19 -10.96 1.05
N ARG A 74 -3.82 -11.12 2.32
CA ARG A 74 -2.42 -11.18 2.75
C ARG A 74 -1.65 -12.27 1.98
N GLU A 75 -2.16 -13.49 1.97
CA GLU A 75 -1.47 -14.63 1.37
C GLU A 75 -1.36 -14.53 -0.15
N ARG A 76 -2.43 -14.10 -0.82
CA ARG A 76 -2.45 -13.93 -2.28
C ARG A 76 -1.60 -12.75 -2.71
N ALA A 77 -1.68 -11.63 -2.00
CA ALA A 77 -0.92 -10.43 -2.33
C ALA A 77 0.58 -10.64 -2.13
N PHE A 78 1.04 -11.32 -1.07
CA PHE A 78 2.48 -11.57 -0.89
C PHE A 78 3.08 -12.50 -1.94
N LYS A 79 2.31 -13.47 -2.45
CA LYS A 79 2.77 -14.31 -3.57
C LYS A 79 3.01 -13.50 -4.86
N LYS A 80 2.29 -12.38 -5.03
CA LYS A 80 2.30 -11.58 -6.24
C LYS A 80 3.22 -10.35 -6.16
N TYR A 81 3.24 -9.69 -5.01
CA TYR A 81 3.75 -8.33 -4.89
C TYR A 81 4.93 -8.16 -3.93
N GLU A 82 5.25 -9.17 -3.11
CA GLU A 82 6.35 -9.07 -2.16
C GLU A 82 7.65 -9.58 -2.76
N PHE A 83 8.66 -8.71 -2.83
CA PHE A 83 10.00 -9.02 -3.32
C PHE A 83 11.04 -8.84 -2.23
N ALA A 84 12.31 -9.15 -2.54
CA ALA A 84 13.40 -9.15 -1.56
C ALA A 84 13.59 -7.79 -0.88
N TYR A 85 13.40 -6.68 -1.61
CA TYR A 85 13.71 -5.32 -1.17
C TYR A 85 12.48 -4.42 -1.01
N GLY A 86 11.27 -4.96 -1.17
CA GLY A 86 10.06 -4.16 -1.00
C GLY A 86 8.82 -4.83 -1.55
N VAL A 87 7.81 -4.02 -1.84
CA VAL A 87 6.56 -4.44 -2.47
C VAL A 87 6.30 -3.65 -3.75
N VAL A 88 5.84 -4.31 -4.80
CA VAL A 88 5.55 -3.68 -6.08
C VAL A 88 4.06 -3.37 -6.23
N PRO A 89 3.66 -2.26 -6.88
CA PRO A 89 2.26 -1.90 -7.09
C PRO A 89 1.41 -3.00 -7.73
N CYS A 90 1.96 -3.71 -8.71
CA CYS A 90 1.29 -4.78 -9.47
C CYS A 90 2.33 -5.78 -10.02
N GLU A 91 1.84 -6.90 -10.55
CA GLU A 91 2.68 -7.90 -11.22
C GLU A 91 3.32 -7.33 -12.48
N ALA A 92 4.45 -7.92 -12.89
CA ALA A 92 5.09 -7.56 -14.15
C ALA A 92 4.16 -7.83 -15.33
N ALA A 93 3.92 -6.80 -16.14
CA ALA A 93 3.18 -6.89 -17.38
C ALA A 93 3.93 -6.18 -18.52
N SER A 94 3.63 -6.59 -19.74
CA SER A 94 4.10 -5.91 -20.95
C SER A 94 3.11 -4.81 -21.29
N HIS A 95 3.65 -3.60 -21.46
CA HIS A 95 2.88 -2.41 -21.78
C HIS A 95 3.59 -1.66 -22.92
N ASP A 96 2.80 -1.01 -23.77
CA ASP A 96 3.32 -0.14 -24.82
C ASP A 96 3.97 1.14 -24.26
N PHE A 97 3.72 1.44 -22.98
CA PHE A 97 4.22 2.60 -22.25
C PHE A 97 4.97 2.19 -20.99
N ILE A 98 5.92 3.04 -20.58
CA ILE A 98 6.59 2.90 -19.29
C ILE A 98 5.64 3.45 -18.21
N TYR A 99 5.21 2.58 -17.30
CA TYR A 99 4.52 2.99 -16.08
C TYR A 99 5.48 2.95 -14.89
N GLN A 100 5.53 4.03 -14.12
CA GLN A 100 6.37 4.07 -12.91
C GLN A 100 5.66 3.51 -11.66
N TRP A 101 4.32 3.49 -11.67
CA TRP A 101 3.49 2.84 -10.64
C TRP A 101 3.23 1.37 -10.98
N ASP A 102 4.29 0.68 -11.39
CA ASP A 102 4.29 -0.70 -11.84
C ASP A 102 5.55 -1.43 -11.34
N TYR A 103 5.56 -2.76 -11.46
CA TYR A 103 6.78 -3.56 -11.31
C TYR A 103 7.92 -2.98 -12.16
N PRO A 104 9.17 -2.89 -11.64
CA PRO A 104 9.66 -3.42 -10.36
C PRO A 104 9.72 -2.37 -9.23
N ASN A 105 9.07 -1.22 -9.39
CA ASN A 105 9.25 -0.11 -8.47
C ASN A 105 8.57 -0.39 -7.13
N THR A 106 9.23 -0.06 -6.01
CA THR A 106 8.63 0.03 -4.68
C THR A 106 8.53 1.50 -4.26
N TRP A 107 7.41 1.83 -3.65
CA TRP A 107 7.07 3.20 -3.28
C TRP A 107 6.84 3.32 -1.76
N PRO A 108 7.40 4.33 -1.09
CA PRO A 108 7.17 4.57 0.33
C PRO A 108 5.69 4.53 0.76
N PRO A 109 4.75 5.21 0.08
CA PRO A 109 3.33 5.19 0.49
C PRO A 109 2.72 3.79 0.42
N HIS A 110 3.07 2.98 -0.59
CA HIS A 110 2.56 1.61 -0.70
C HIS A 110 3.11 0.72 0.41
N THR A 111 4.41 0.80 0.69
CA THR A 111 5.00 0.05 1.79
C THR A 111 4.35 0.41 3.13
N LEU A 112 4.11 1.71 3.38
CA LEU A 112 3.45 2.17 4.60
C LEU A 112 2.04 1.62 4.70
N MET A 113 1.25 1.78 3.64
CA MET A 113 -0.13 1.28 3.58
C MET A 113 -0.18 -0.22 3.89
N VAL A 114 0.70 -1.02 3.27
CA VAL A 114 0.77 -2.47 3.50
C VAL A 114 1.14 -2.79 4.94
N ALA A 115 2.19 -2.20 5.49
CA ALA A 115 2.63 -2.46 6.86
C ALA A 115 1.56 -2.10 7.91
N GLU A 116 0.89 -0.95 7.73
CA GLU A 116 -0.16 -0.50 8.63
C GLU A 116 -1.45 -1.32 8.46
N ALA A 117 -1.80 -1.72 7.23
CA ALA A 117 -2.89 -2.67 6.98
C ALA A 117 -2.67 -3.99 7.73
N LEU A 118 -1.48 -4.57 7.61
CA LEU A 118 -1.13 -5.82 8.29
C LEU A 118 -1.18 -5.67 9.81
N SER A 119 -0.69 -4.55 10.34
CA SER A 119 -0.70 -4.26 11.77
C SER A 119 -2.11 -4.12 12.32
N ARG A 120 -3.01 -3.46 11.58
CA ARG A 120 -4.43 -3.32 11.96
C ARG A 120 -5.13 -4.67 12.15
N TYR A 121 -4.79 -5.66 11.32
CA TYR A 121 -5.37 -7.01 11.40
C TYR A 121 -4.47 -8.01 12.14
N ASN A 122 -3.58 -7.52 13.00
CA ASN A 122 -2.73 -8.30 13.89
C ASN A 122 -1.72 -9.25 13.19
N TYR A 123 -1.40 -9.00 11.92
CA TYR A 123 -0.33 -9.69 11.18
C TYR A 123 1.03 -9.04 11.45
N LYS A 124 1.40 -8.94 12.74
CA LYS A 124 2.56 -8.15 13.19
C LYS A 124 3.89 -8.57 12.55
N LYS A 125 4.17 -9.88 12.51
CA LYS A 125 5.40 -10.42 11.89
C LYS A 125 5.53 -10.01 10.42
N ASP A 126 4.43 -10.02 9.68
CA ASP A 126 4.41 -9.61 8.28
C ASP A 126 4.61 -8.10 8.15
N ALA A 127 3.95 -7.31 9.00
CA ALA A 127 4.14 -5.87 9.02
C ALA A 127 5.59 -5.47 9.30
N ASP A 128 6.24 -6.10 10.28
CA ASP A 128 7.63 -5.81 10.67
C ASP A 128 8.62 -6.25 9.60
N ARG A 129 8.34 -7.37 8.92
CA ARG A 129 9.09 -7.83 7.74
C ARG A 129 9.04 -6.79 6.61
N ILE A 130 7.86 -6.26 6.29
CA ILE A 130 7.68 -5.24 5.24
C ILE A 130 8.39 -3.93 5.62
N ARG A 131 8.25 -3.47 6.87
CA ARG A 131 8.97 -2.28 7.37
C ARG A 131 10.48 -2.44 7.28
N SER A 132 10.99 -3.58 7.71
CA SER A 132 12.43 -3.88 7.72
C SER A 132 13.00 -3.92 6.29
N LYS A 133 12.31 -4.56 5.33
CA LYS A 133 12.73 -4.56 3.92
C LYS A 133 12.89 -3.15 3.37
N PHE A 134 11.90 -2.30 3.60
CA PHE A 134 11.95 -0.92 3.14
C PHE A 134 13.08 -0.13 3.80
N VAL A 135 13.15 -0.15 5.14
CA VAL A 135 14.19 0.56 5.90
C VAL A 135 15.58 0.14 5.45
N ASN A 136 15.84 -1.16 5.32
CA ASN A 136 17.15 -1.68 4.94
C ASN A 136 17.52 -1.29 3.50
N THR A 137 16.56 -1.35 2.57
CA THR A 137 16.77 -0.95 1.18
C THR A 137 17.09 0.53 1.06
N VAL A 138 16.27 1.39 1.68
CA VAL A 138 16.51 2.84 1.70
C VAL A 138 17.87 3.15 2.33
N HIS A 139 18.21 2.50 3.44
CA HIS A 139 19.49 2.71 4.13
C HIS A 139 20.69 2.30 3.28
N ALA A 140 20.66 1.11 2.66
CA ALA A 140 21.74 0.62 1.81
C ALA A 140 21.95 1.50 0.56
N VAL A 141 20.86 1.94 -0.07
CA VAL A 141 20.95 2.85 -1.22
C VAL A 141 21.46 4.23 -0.78
N PHE A 142 21.05 4.72 0.39
CA PHE A 142 21.59 5.97 0.93
C PHE A 142 23.10 5.86 1.19
N GLN A 143 23.58 4.75 1.76
CA GLN A 143 25.01 4.54 2.01
C GLN A 143 25.84 4.52 0.72
N SER A 144 25.29 4.06 -0.40
CA SER A 144 26.00 3.98 -1.68
C SER A 144 25.86 5.24 -2.55
N THR A 145 24.73 5.94 -2.47
CA THR A 145 24.42 7.09 -3.35
C THR A 145 24.49 8.45 -2.66
N GLY A 146 24.53 8.47 -1.32
CA GLY A 146 24.52 9.70 -0.53
C GLY A 146 23.18 10.45 -0.51
N THR A 147 22.11 9.88 -1.07
CA THR A 147 20.81 10.55 -1.17
C THR A 147 19.61 9.60 -0.99
N LEU A 148 18.46 10.19 -0.70
CA LEU A 148 17.17 9.50 -0.72
C LEU A 148 16.54 9.72 -2.10
N TRP A 149 15.88 8.70 -2.63
CA TRP A 149 15.26 8.77 -3.96
C TRP A 149 13.74 8.77 -3.84
N GLU A 150 13.02 9.09 -4.91
CA GLU A 150 11.56 9.06 -4.91
C GLU A 150 10.99 7.64 -4.68
N LYS A 151 11.66 6.66 -5.29
CA LYS A 151 11.28 5.23 -5.40
C LYS A 151 12.53 4.36 -5.58
N TYR A 152 12.39 3.05 -5.36
CA TYR A 152 13.48 2.08 -5.48
C TYR A 152 13.05 0.85 -6.27
N ASN A 153 13.99 0.00 -6.66
CA ASN A 153 13.69 -1.30 -7.26
C ASN A 153 13.44 -2.34 -6.15
N ALA A 154 12.24 -2.91 -6.09
CA ALA A 154 11.83 -3.91 -5.08
C ALA A 154 12.54 -5.26 -5.24
N VAL A 155 13.07 -5.54 -6.43
CA VAL A 155 13.66 -6.82 -6.83
C VAL A 155 15.18 -6.79 -6.64
N GLU A 156 15.82 -5.68 -7.00
CA GLU A 156 17.28 -5.53 -6.98
C GLU A 156 17.82 -4.65 -5.84
N GLY A 157 16.97 -3.92 -5.13
CA GLY A 157 17.40 -3.10 -3.99
C GLY A 157 18.27 -1.91 -4.36
N ASN A 158 18.06 -1.34 -5.55
CA ASN A 158 18.86 -0.24 -6.10
C ASN A 158 17.98 0.83 -6.76
N VAL A 159 18.59 1.77 -7.49
CA VAL A 159 17.91 2.88 -8.19
C VAL A 159 17.64 2.60 -9.67
N LYS A 160 17.79 1.34 -10.14
CA LYS A 160 17.42 0.95 -11.51
C LYS A 160 15.91 0.74 -11.57
N VAL A 161 15.19 1.84 -11.77
CA VAL A 161 13.72 1.91 -11.71
C VAL A 161 13.13 2.13 -13.09
N LYS A 162 11.84 1.81 -13.26
CA LYS A 162 11.06 2.33 -14.39
C LYS A 162 10.71 3.79 -14.10
N GLU A 163 10.93 4.68 -15.06
CA GLU A 163 10.71 6.10 -14.84
C GLU A 163 10.04 6.75 -16.06
N GLU A 164 8.92 7.43 -15.82
CA GLU A 164 8.23 8.26 -16.83
C GLU A 164 8.93 9.60 -17.03
N TYR A 165 9.69 10.01 -16.01
CA TYR A 165 10.56 11.17 -15.97
C TYR A 165 11.75 10.86 -15.06
N LYS A 166 12.85 11.58 -15.24
CA LYS A 166 14.07 11.38 -14.46
C LYS A 166 13.78 11.43 -12.96
N THR A 167 14.12 10.36 -12.25
CA THR A 167 13.81 10.19 -10.83
C THR A 167 14.45 11.30 -9.98
N PRO A 168 13.66 12.11 -9.26
CA PRO A 168 14.19 13.21 -8.46
C PRO A 168 14.83 12.70 -7.16
N PRO A 169 15.90 13.36 -6.69
CA PRO A 169 16.41 13.14 -5.34
C PRO A 169 15.49 13.81 -4.30
N MET A 170 15.46 13.25 -3.09
CA MET A 170 14.93 13.83 -1.86
C MET A 170 13.47 14.31 -1.93
N ILE A 171 12.51 13.36 -1.97
CA ILE A 171 11.07 13.66 -1.89
C ILE A 171 10.55 13.55 -0.45
N GLY A 172 9.65 14.47 -0.06
CA GLY A 172 9.15 14.60 1.31
C GLY A 172 8.52 13.33 1.90
N TRP A 173 7.75 12.57 1.10
CA TRP A 173 7.20 11.29 1.58
C TRP A 173 8.30 10.28 1.93
N MET A 174 9.45 10.33 1.26
CA MET A 174 10.50 9.33 1.42
C MET A 174 11.15 9.53 2.79
N ALA A 175 11.56 10.76 3.06
CA ALA A 175 12.14 11.13 4.35
C ALA A 175 11.16 10.88 5.51
N GLY A 176 9.90 11.32 5.36
CA GLY A 176 8.88 11.16 6.40
C GLY A 176 8.57 9.70 6.72
N ILE A 177 8.35 8.88 5.70
CA ILE A 177 8.01 7.46 5.87
C ILE A 177 9.21 6.66 6.36
N TYR A 178 10.41 6.93 5.86
CA TYR A 178 11.63 6.30 6.36
C TYR A 178 11.84 6.60 7.86
N ALA A 179 11.72 7.86 8.27
CA ALA A 179 11.83 8.24 9.68
C ALA A 179 10.78 7.54 10.55
N TYR A 180 9.51 7.55 10.11
CA TYR A 180 8.42 6.86 10.80
C TYR A 180 8.68 5.35 10.95
N MET A 181 8.98 4.66 9.85
CA MET A 181 9.21 3.21 9.87
C MET A 181 10.44 2.84 10.69
N ARG A 182 11.51 3.64 10.67
CA ARG A 182 12.67 3.45 11.55
C ARG A 182 12.30 3.49 13.03
N ILE A 183 11.43 4.41 13.43
CA ILE A 183 10.98 4.55 14.83
C ILE A 183 10.12 3.35 15.24
N VAL A 184 9.16 2.97 14.40
CA VAL A 184 8.25 1.85 14.69
C VAL A 184 9.00 0.52 14.75
N THR A 185 9.91 0.26 13.81
CA THR A 185 10.68 -1.00 13.74
C THR A 185 11.62 -1.18 14.94
N ARG A 186 12.11 -0.09 15.56
CA ARG A 186 12.99 -0.16 16.74
C ARG A 186 12.25 -0.40 18.05
N ARG A 187 10.91 -0.26 18.07
CA ARG A 187 10.08 -0.36 19.28
C ARG A 187 9.34 -1.70 19.41
N GLY A 188 9.36 -2.54 18.37
CA GLY A 188 8.83 -3.91 18.37
C GLY A 188 9.93 -4.91 18.67
#